data_AF-A0AAN5MCX2-F1
#
_entry.id   AF-A0AAN5MCX2-F1
#
_cell.length_a   1.000
_cell.length_b   1.000
_cell.length_c   1.000
_cell.angle_alpha   90.00
_cell.angle_beta   90.00
_cell.angle_gamma   90.00
#
_symmetry.space_group_name_H-M   'P 1'
#
loop_
_entity.id
_entity.type
_entity.pdbx_description
1 polymer ?
#
loop_
_entity_poly.entity_id
_entity_poly.type
_entity_poly.pdbx_seq_one_letter_code
_entity_poly.pdbx_strand_id
1 'polypeptide(L)' 'MKKHPDKHIQSAIEYALLQGWTWIAPGNSSHAFCRLRCGSPYDEHRQHQMSVWSTPRNPENHAKQIRRKVDICQ' A
#
# COMPACT_ATOMS: atom_id res chain seq x y z
N MET A 1 7.34 7.82 -9.13
CA MET A 1 7.20 6.61 -8.29
C MET A 1 7.58 5.39 -9.11
N LYS A 2 8.22 4.40 -8.49
CA LYS A 2 8.41 3.09 -9.14
C LYS A 2 7.04 2.44 -9.30
N LYS A 3 6.75 1.88 -10.49
CA LYS A 3 5.51 1.10 -10.73
C LYS A 3 5.74 -0.35 -10.34
N HIS A 4 4.76 -0.94 -9.66
CA HIS A 4 4.80 -2.36 -9.33
C HIS A 4 4.66 -3.17 -10.62
N PRO A 5 5.46 -4.23 -10.84
CA PRO A 5 5.39 -5.03 -12.07
C PRO A 5 4.04 -5.74 -12.23
N ASP A 6 3.40 -6.13 -11.13
CA ASP A 6 2.04 -6.66 -11.12
C ASP A 6 0.97 -5.55 -11.21
N LYS A 7 0.06 -5.68 -12.19
CA LYS A 7 -1.01 -4.71 -12.47
C LYS A 7 -2.06 -4.61 -11.35
N HIS A 8 -2.36 -5.69 -10.64
CA HIS A 8 -3.37 -5.68 -9.58
C HIS A 8 -2.86 -4.92 -8.37
N ILE A 9 -1.60 -5.14 -8.00
CA ILE A 9 -0.94 -4.42 -6.92
C ILE A 9 -0.78 -2.94 -7.27
N GLN A 10 -0.37 -2.64 -8.51
CA GLN A 10 -0.27 -1.24 -8.97
C GLN A 10 -1.62 -0.52 -8.89
N SER A 11 -2.69 -1.15 -9.35
CA SER A 11 -4.05 -0.60 -9.27
C SER A 11 -4.49 -0.38 -7.81
N ALA A 12 -4.14 -1.30 -6.89
CA ALA A 12 -4.43 -1.14 -5.47
C ALA A 12 -3.63 0.01 -4.81
N ILE A 13 -2.38 0.22 -5.22
CA ILE A 13 -1.57 1.37 -4.79
C ILE A 13 -2.22 2.68 -5.27
N GLU A 14 -2.60 2.76 -6.54
CA GLU A 14 -3.27 3.93 -7.12
C GLU A 14 -4.58 4.24 -6.40
N TYR A 15 -5.38 3.20 -6.10
CA TYR A 15 -6.57 3.34 -5.28
C TYR A 15 -6.27 3.94 -3.90
N ALA A 16 -5.24 3.43 -3.21
CA ALA A 16 -4.84 3.96 -1.90
C ALA A 16 -4.48 5.46 -1.99
N LEU A 17 -3.71 5.84 -3.00
CA LEU A 17 -3.33 7.24 -3.24
C LEU A 17 -4.54 8.14 -3.46
N LEU A 18 -5.53 7.68 -4.22
CA LEU A 18 -6.79 8.40 -4.43
C LEU A 18 -7.59 8.58 -3.13
N GLN A 19 -7.49 7.62 -2.21
CA GLN A 19 -8.10 7.69 -0.87
C GLN A 19 -7.27 8.51 0.13
N GLY A 20 -6.27 9.26 -0.33
CA GLY A 20 -5.44 10.12 0.53
C GLY A 20 -4.38 9.36 1.34
N TRP A 21 -4.06 8.12 0.97
CA TRP A 21 -2.89 7.45 1.51
C TRP A 21 -1.62 7.96 0.84
N THR A 22 -0.52 7.94 1.58
CA THR A 22 0.81 8.32 1.15
C THR A 22 1.62 7.08 0.83
N TRP A 23 2.25 7.09 -0.34
CA TRP A 23 3.25 6.09 -0.71
C TRP A 23 4.62 6.51 -0.22
N ILE A 24 5.30 5.57 0.41
CA ILE A 24 6.60 5.72 1.02
C ILE A 24 7.54 4.74 0.31
N ALA A 25 8.69 5.26 -0.12
CA ALA A 25 9.72 4.45 -0.76
C ALA A 25 10.18 3.32 0.17
N PRO A 26 10.47 2.12 -0.36
CA PRO A 26 11.11 1.09 0.45
C PRO A 26 12.49 1.61 0.84
N GLY A 27 12.86 1.45 2.11
CA GLY A 27 14.23 1.68 2.56
C GLY A 27 15.14 0.54 2.08
N ASN A 28 15.96 0.00 2.97
CA ASN A 28 16.87 -1.11 2.65
C ASN A 28 16.19 -2.49 2.50
N SER A 29 14.86 -2.56 2.42
CA SER A 29 14.16 -3.84 2.29
C SER A 29 14.06 -4.22 0.82
N SER A 30 14.79 -5.28 0.42
CA SER A 30 14.67 -5.90 -0.90
C SER A 30 13.32 -6.58 -1.13
N HIS A 31 12.62 -6.94 -0.06
CA HIS A 31 11.34 -7.66 -0.10
C HIS A 31 10.14 -6.74 -0.24
N ALA A 32 10.19 -5.54 0.35
CA ALA A 32 9.12 -4.56 0.25
C ALA A 32 9.30 -3.70 -1.01
N PHE A 33 8.24 -3.59 -1.81
CA PHE A 33 8.20 -2.70 -2.95
C PHE A 33 7.98 -1.24 -2.53
N CYS A 34 7.11 -1.03 -1.55
CA CYS A 34 6.83 0.27 -0.94
C CYS A 34 6.09 0.08 0.38
N ARG A 35 5.84 1.18 1.08
CA ARG A 35 4.91 1.22 2.22
C ARG A 35 3.83 2.24 1.95
N LEU A 36 2.58 1.87 2.20
CA LEU A 36 1.44 2.78 2.19
C LEU A 36 1.15 3.19 3.62
N ARG A 37 0.90 4.48 3.86
CA ARG A 37 0.51 5.03 5.15
C ARG A 37 -0.67 5.95 4.97
N CYS A 38 -1.66 5.91 5.86
CA CYS A 38 -2.77 6.85 5.83
C CYS A 38 -2.24 8.30 5.98
N GLY A 39 -2.75 9.22 5.14
CA GLY A 39 -2.39 10.63 5.19
C GLY A 39 -3.14 11.44 6.26
N SER A 40 -4.03 10.79 7.02
CA SER A 40 -4.83 11.44 8.07
C SER A 40 -3.93 11.98 9.20
N PRO A 41 -4.17 13.22 9.69
CA PRO A 41 -3.38 13.83 10.75
C PRO A 41 -3.71 13.27 12.14
N TYR A 42 -4.79 12.50 12.29
CA TYR A 42 -5.23 11.94 13.56
C TYR A 42 -4.26 10.84 14.04
N ASP A 43 -3.92 10.85 15.33
CA ASP A 43 -2.96 9.91 15.94
C ASP A 43 -3.36 8.43 15.74
N GLU A 44 -4.66 8.14 15.76
CA GLU A 44 -5.20 6.79 15.54
C GLU A 44 -4.84 6.22 14.15
N HIS A 45 -4.70 7.10 13.15
CA HIS A 45 -4.36 6.72 11.78
C HIS A 45 -2.85 6.58 11.55
N ARG A 46 -1.98 6.99 12.49
CA ARG A 46 -0.53 6.80 12.36
C ARG A 46 -0.12 5.33 12.33
N GLN A 47 -0.94 4.46 12.91
CA GLN A 47 -0.77 3.01 12.86
C GLN A 47 -1.33 2.38 11.58
N HIS A 48 -2.15 3.11 10.81
CA HIS A 48 -2.69 2.66 9.53
C HIS A 48 -1.63 2.76 8.44
N GLN A 49 -0.77 1.75 8.42
CA GLN A 49 0.24 1.54 7.39
C GLN A 49 0.25 0.09 6.94
N MET A 50 0.66 -0.14 5.69
CA MET A 50 0.80 -1.47 5.10
C MET A 50 2.03 -1.53 4.22
N SER A 51 2.86 -2.55 4.41
CA SER A 51 3.95 -2.85 3.50
C SER A 51 3.41 -3.59 2.27
N VAL A 52 3.78 -3.11 1.09
CA VAL A 52 3.48 -3.76 -0.18
C VAL A 52 4.70 -4.57 -0.59
N TRP A 53 4.51 -5.86 -0.87
CA TRP A 53 5.60 -6.77 -1.21
C TRP A 53 5.89 -6.77 -2.71
N SER A 54 7.17 -6.90 -3.09
CA SER A 54 7.59 -6.95 -4.50
C SER A 54 7.21 -8.27 -5.19
N THR A 55 7.25 -9.39 -4.45
CA THR A 55 7.02 -10.74 -4.98
C THR A 55 6.10 -11.57 -4.07
N PRO A 56 4.83 -11.15 -3.89
CA PRO A 56 3.88 -11.93 -3.09
C PRO A 56 3.49 -13.23 -3.82
N ARG A 57 3.26 -14.31 -3.05
CA ARG A 57 2.82 -15.60 -3.58
C ARG A 57 1.52 -15.52 -4.42
N ASN A 58 0.62 -14.61 -4.07
CA ASN A 58 -0.60 -14.32 -4.82
C ASN A 58 -0.80 -12.79 -4.91
N PRO A 59 -0.49 -12.17 -6.06
CA PRO A 59 -0.58 -10.72 -6.24
C PRO A 59 -1.99 -10.17 -6.12
N GLU A 60 -3.00 -10.86 -6.65
CA GLU A 60 -4.40 -10.43 -6.59
C GLU A 60 -4.93 -10.38 -5.16
N ASN A 61 -4.63 -11.40 -4.37
CA ASN A 61 -5.03 -11.42 -2.96
C ASN A 61 -4.31 -10.33 -2.17
N HIS A 62 -3.03 -10.09 -2.47
CA HIS A 62 -2.30 -8.99 -1.86
C HIS A 62 -2.91 -7.62 -2.22
N ALA A 63 -3.29 -7.42 -3.49
CA ALA A 63 -4.00 -6.23 -3.94
C ALA A 63 -5.35 -6.04 -3.23
N LYS A 64 -6.14 -7.11 -3.07
CA LYS A 64 -7.40 -7.09 -2.29
C LYS A 64 -7.16 -6.70 -0.84
N GLN A 65 -6.09 -7.21 -0.21
CA GLN A 65 -5.73 -6.83 1.16
C GLN A 65 -5.39 -5.34 1.28
N ILE A 66 -4.62 -4.79 0.34
CA ILE A 66 -4.30 -3.36 0.30
C ILE A 66 -5.58 -2.54 0.24
N ARG A 67 -6.46 -2.83 -0.72
CA ARG A 67 -7.74 -2.13 -0.87
C ARG A 67 -8.60 -2.22 0.39
N ARG A 68 -8.75 -3.42 0.95
CA ARG A 68 -9.50 -3.62 2.20
C ARG A 68 -8.93 -2.79 3.35
N LYS A 69 -7.61 -2.69 3.47
CA LYS A 69 -6.97 -1.90 4.54
C LYS A 69 -7.23 -0.40 4.36
N VAL A 70 -7.24 0.07 3.11
CA VAL A 70 -7.62 1.43 2.74
C VAL A 70 -9.09 1.69 3.09
N ASP A 71 -10.00 0.79 2.70
CA ASP A 71 -11.44 0.94 2.93
C ASP A 71 -11.83 0.93 4.42
N ILE A 72 -11.12 0.13 5.25
CA ILE A 72 -11.32 0.09 6.70
C ILE A 72 -10.84 1.38 7.39
N CYS A 73 -9.89 2.08 6.77
CA CYS A 73 -9.36 3.32 7.27
C CYS A 73 -10.24 4.48 6.78
N GLN A 74 -11.39 4.66 7.41
CA GLN A 74 -12.25 5.85 7.26
C GLN A 74 -11.85 6.92 8.27
#